data_AF-A0A7Z8QS37-F1
#
_entry.id   AF-A0A7Z8QS37-F1
#
_cell.length_a   1.000
_cell.length_b   1.000
_cell.length_c   1.000
_cell.angle_alpha   90.00
_cell.angle_beta   90.00
_cell.angle_gamma   90.00
#
_symmetry.space_group_name_H-M   'P 1'
#
loop_
_entity.id
_entity.type
_entity.pdbx_description
1 polymer ?
#
loop_
_entity_poly.entity_id
_entity_poly.type
_entity_poly.pdbx_seq_one_letter_code
_entity_poly.pdbx_strand_id
1 'polypeptide(L)'
;MMLKPIFLIPIVISIISCAIPLQEGAEIAQLIYTRPKEEGCRFIGQTSASDGGMVSGDFMSDAKIYRSTANLMKNKAYEMGGNVVYIEQQFNKNKKLTKTMTNQTMLGFVYQCKNLEQAQSKADQ
;
A
#
# COMPACT_ATOMS: atom_id res chain seq x y z
N MET A 1 -21.20 -13.34 -56.47
CA MET A 1 -21.15 -12.41 -55.33
C MET A 1 -20.32 -13.07 -54.23
N MET A 2 -19.10 -12.58 -54.01
CA MET A 2 -18.10 -13.21 -53.13
C MET A 2 -18.40 -12.92 -51.65
N LEU A 3 -18.54 -13.96 -50.82
CA LEU A 3 -18.51 -13.81 -49.36
C LEU A 3 -17.06 -13.67 -48.90
N LYS A 4 -16.74 -12.54 -48.27
CA LYS A 4 -15.41 -12.20 -47.77
C LYS A 4 -15.26 -12.73 -46.34
N PRO A 5 -14.23 -13.51 -45.99
CA PRO A 5 -14.07 -14.01 -44.63
C PRO A 5 -13.74 -12.84 -43.70
N ILE A 6 -14.66 -12.53 -42.80
CA ILE A 6 -14.43 -11.57 -41.71
C ILE A 6 -13.39 -12.20 -40.80
N PHE A 7 -12.15 -11.73 -40.88
CA PHE A 7 -11.08 -12.05 -39.95
C PHE A 7 -11.49 -11.52 -38.58
N LEU A 8 -11.98 -12.39 -37.69
CA LEU A 8 -12.17 -12.09 -36.28
C LEU A 8 -10.78 -11.89 -35.65
N ILE A 9 -10.36 -10.63 -35.53
CA ILE A 9 -9.15 -10.25 -34.79
C ILE A 9 -9.45 -10.49 -33.30
N PRO A 10 -8.75 -11.41 -32.61
CA PRO A 10 -8.91 -11.53 -31.17
C PRO A 10 -8.30 -10.29 -30.52
N ILE A 11 -9.15 -9.41 -30.01
CA ILE A 11 -8.75 -8.30 -29.14
C ILE A 11 -8.32 -8.92 -27.80
N VAL A 12 -7.02 -9.21 -27.67
CA VAL A 12 -6.40 -9.63 -26.41
C VAL A 12 -6.29 -8.40 -25.52
N ILE A 13 -7.31 -8.13 -24.70
CA ILE A 13 -7.21 -7.15 -23.61
C ILE A 13 -6.35 -7.78 -22.53
N SER A 14 -5.05 -7.47 -22.53
CA SER A 14 -4.19 -7.77 -21.39
C SER A 14 -4.70 -6.95 -20.20
N ILE A 15 -5.34 -7.62 -19.25
CA ILE A 15 -5.61 -7.06 -17.92
C ILE A 15 -4.28 -6.91 -17.18
N ILE A 16 -3.64 -5.76 -17.38
CA ILE A 16 -2.42 -5.41 -16.68
C ILE A 16 -2.79 -5.17 -15.22
N SER A 17 -2.42 -6.10 -14.33
CA SER A 17 -2.57 -5.89 -12.89
C SER A 17 -1.63 -4.76 -12.44
N CYS A 18 -2.20 -3.57 -12.22
CA CYS A 18 -1.45 -2.35 -11.93
C CYS A 18 -1.20 -2.24 -10.43
N ALA A 19 0.08 -2.19 -10.04
CA ALA A 19 0.44 -1.80 -8.67
C ALA A 19 0.34 -0.28 -8.53
N ILE A 20 -0.03 0.17 -7.35
CA ILE A 20 -0.08 1.59 -7.00
C ILE A 20 1.36 2.12 -6.91
N PRO A 21 1.73 3.10 -7.76
CA PRO A 21 3.05 3.70 -7.69
C PRO A 21 3.17 4.61 -6.47
N LEU A 22 4.41 4.85 -6.03
CA LEU A 22 4.70 5.90 -5.06
C LEU A 22 4.53 7.25 -5.76
N GLN A 23 3.76 8.16 -5.17
CA GLN A 23 3.61 9.51 -5.65
C GLN A 23 4.90 10.30 -5.40
N GLU A 24 5.30 11.15 -6.34
CA GLU A 24 6.43 12.06 -6.17
C GLU A 24 6.22 12.94 -4.93
N GLY A 25 7.24 13.02 -4.07
CA GLY A 25 7.21 13.72 -2.79
C GLY A 25 6.79 12.81 -1.61
N ALA A 26 6.04 11.73 -1.86
CA ALA A 26 5.62 10.80 -0.82
C ALA A 26 6.76 9.89 -0.31
N GLU A 27 7.98 10.04 -0.83
CA GLU A 27 9.18 9.38 -0.32
C GLU A 27 9.46 9.77 1.14
N ILE A 28 9.05 10.98 1.55
CA ILE A 28 9.25 11.51 2.90
C ILE A 28 8.43 10.76 3.95
N ALA A 29 7.32 10.14 3.56
CA ALA A 29 6.47 9.40 4.47
C ALA A 29 7.17 8.09 4.86
N GLN A 30 7.25 7.78 6.16
CA GLN A 30 7.81 6.50 6.63
C GLN A 30 6.75 5.66 7.31
N LEU A 31 6.73 4.37 7.01
CA LEU A 31 5.89 3.42 7.73
C LEU A 31 6.70 2.87 8.90
N ILE A 32 6.15 2.98 10.11
CA ILE A 32 6.74 2.44 11.34
C ILE A 32 5.75 1.48 12.01
N TYR A 33 6.27 0.53 12.77
CA TYR A 33 5.47 -0.50 13.47
C TYR A 33 5.49 -0.35 14.98
N THR A 34 6.13 0.72 15.45
CA THR A 34 6.13 1.10 16.86
C THR A 34 5.57 2.51 16.93
N ARG A 35 4.79 2.79 17.97
CA ARG A 35 4.17 4.10 18.15
C ARG A 35 5.28 5.16 18.30
N PRO A 36 5.22 6.28 17.55
CA PRO A 36 6.21 7.33 17.66
C PRO A 36 6.08 8.05 19.01
N LYS A 37 7.17 8.66 19.47
CA LYS A 37 7.12 9.50 20.68
C LYS A 37 6.25 10.73 20.39
N GLU A 38 5.41 11.12 21.34
CA GLU A 38 4.59 12.33 21.21
C GLU A 38 5.46 13.60 21.13
N GLU A 39 6.63 13.56 21.75
CA GLU A 39 7.65 14.60 21.64
C GLU A 39 8.22 14.67 20.22
N GLY A 40 7.84 15.72 19.50
CA GLY A 40 8.35 16.00 18.15
C GLY A 40 7.48 15.45 17.02
N CYS A 41 6.42 14.69 17.33
CA CYS A 41 5.46 14.17 16.36
C CYS A 41 4.02 14.64 16.67
N ARG A 42 3.44 15.44 15.77
CA ARG A 42 2.05 15.87 15.86
C ARG A 42 1.14 14.87 15.16
N PHE A 43 0.17 14.32 15.88
CA PHE A 43 -0.88 13.50 15.29
C PHE A 43 -1.72 14.31 14.29
N ILE A 44 -1.97 13.74 13.11
CA ILE A 44 -2.80 14.35 12.06
C ILE A 44 -4.16 13.64 11.98
N GLY A 45 -4.15 12.31 11.97
CA GLY A 45 -5.39 11.56 11.78
C GLY A 45 -5.15 10.07 11.55
N GLN A 46 -6.23 9.34 11.32
CA GLN A 46 -6.19 7.91 11.01
C GLN A 46 -6.28 7.73 9.50
N THR A 47 -5.64 6.69 8.96
CA THR A 47 -5.74 6.31 7.56
C THR A 47 -5.73 4.80 7.39
N SER A 48 -6.14 4.35 6.21
CA SER A 48 -6.12 2.94 5.83
C SER A 48 -5.78 2.79 4.35
N ALA A 49 -5.17 1.67 4.01
CA ALA A 49 -4.92 1.26 2.63
C ALA A 49 -5.25 -0.22 2.48
N SER A 50 -5.82 -0.57 1.34
CA SER A 50 -6.00 -1.95 0.94
C SER A 50 -5.61 -2.07 -0.51
N ASP A 51 -4.77 -3.05 -0.83
CA ASP A 51 -4.56 -3.45 -2.22
C ASP A 51 -4.73 -4.97 -2.37
N GLY A 52 -5.30 -5.34 -3.51
CA GLY A 52 -5.54 -6.70 -3.94
C GLY A 52 -6.96 -7.24 -3.73
N GLY A 53 -7.18 -8.46 -4.21
CA GLY A 53 -8.43 -9.23 -4.27
C GLY A 53 -8.17 -10.61 -4.90
N MET A 54 -9.20 -11.44 -5.03
CA MET A 54 -9.05 -12.81 -5.57
C MET A 54 -8.37 -12.83 -6.95
N VAL A 55 -8.68 -11.85 -7.80
CA VAL A 55 -8.09 -11.70 -9.14
C VAL A 55 -6.63 -11.25 -9.07
N SER A 56 -6.30 -10.22 -8.28
CA SER A 56 -4.92 -9.69 -8.24
C SER A 56 -3.92 -10.65 -7.60
N GLY A 57 -4.35 -11.52 -6.68
CA GLY A 57 -3.49 -12.54 -6.07
C GLY A 57 -2.93 -13.54 -7.09
N ASP A 58 -3.64 -13.77 -8.19
CA ASP A 58 -3.20 -14.66 -9.27
C ASP A 58 -2.22 -13.96 -10.24
N PHE A 59 -2.16 -12.62 -10.23
CA PHE A 59 -1.36 -11.81 -11.17
C PHE A 59 -0.27 -10.96 -10.51
N MET A 60 -0.22 -10.88 -9.18
CA MET A 60 0.77 -10.10 -8.42
C MET A 60 1.44 -10.98 -7.38
N SER A 61 2.76 -10.86 -7.26
CA SER A 61 3.47 -11.48 -6.14
C SER A 61 3.09 -10.80 -4.82
N ASP A 62 3.18 -11.55 -3.72
CA ASP A 62 2.97 -11.05 -2.36
C ASP A 62 3.79 -9.77 -2.09
N ALA A 63 5.05 -9.73 -2.53
CA ALA A 63 5.91 -8.55 -2.41
C ALA A 63 5.37 -7.33 -3.18
N LYS A 64 4.76 -7.54 -4.36
CA LYS A 64 4.18 -6.46 -5.17
C LYS A 64 2.90 -5.92 -4.51
N ILE A 65 2.05 -6.78 -3.98
CA ILE A 65 0.84 -6.35 -3.24
C ILE A 65 1.26 -5.57 -2.00
N TYR A 66 2.21 -6.08 -1.22
CA TYR A 66 2.70 -5.39 -0.04
C TYR A 66 3.27 -4.01 -0.37
N ARG A 67 4.14 -3.92 -1.38
CA ARG A 67 4.72 -2.65 -1.83
C ARG A 67 3.66 -1.67 -2.30
N SER A 68 2.66 -2.15 -3.04
CA SER A 68 1.56 -1.34 -3.54
C SER A 68 0.70 -0.78 -2.39
N THR A 69 0.33 -1.60 -1.40
CA THR A 69 -0.37 -1.14 -0.19
C THR A 69 0.48 -0.15 0.60
N ALA A 70 1.79 -0.40 0.73
CA ALA A 70 2.71 0.51 1.40
C ALA A 70 2.81 1.86 0.69
N ASN A 71 2.93 1.88 -0.64
CA ASN A 71 2.92 3.11 -1.42
C ASN A 71 1.61 3.87 -1.22
N LEU A 72 0.46 3.19 -1.22
CA LEU A 72 -0.82 3.84 -0.97
C LEU A 72 -0.89 4.47 0.43
N MET A 73 -0.37 3.83 1.49
CA MET A 73 -0.27 4.43 2.83
C MET A 73 0.61 5.69 2.80
N LYS A 74 1.77 5.63 2.13
CA LYS A 74 2.69 6.76 2.02
C LYS A 74 2.08 7.93 1.26
N ASN A 75 1.40 7.66 0.14
CA ASN A 75 0.72 8.68 -0.65
C ASN A 75 -0.37 9.37 0.18
N LYS A 76 -1.23 8.60 0.87
CA LYS A 76 -2.26 9.17 1.75
C LYS A 76 -1.66 10.00 2.88
N ALA A 77 -0.58 9.54 3.51
CA ALA A 77 0.09 10.29 4.56
C ALA A 77 0.64 11.61 4.04
N TYR A 78 1.25 11.59 2.85
CA TYR A 78 1.74 12.78 2.18
C TYR A 78 0.63 13.76 1.84
N GLU A 79 -0.49 13.29 1.28
CA GLU A 79 -1.69 14.10 1.01
C GLU A 79 -2.28 14.73 2.29
N MET A 80 -2.19 14.02 3.42
CA MET A 80 -2.60 14.52 4.74
C MET A 80 -1.62 15.53 5.34
N GLY A 81 -0.48 15.80 4.69
CA GLY A 81 0.58 16.68 5.20
C GLY A 81 1.38 16.06 6.34
N GLY A 82 1.45 14.72 6.39
CA GLY A 82 2.25 13.94 7.33
C GLY A 82 3.48 13.30 6.67
N ASN A 83 4.42 12.87 7.50
CA ASN A 83 5.65 12.20 7.06
C ASN A 83 5.94 10.90 7.84
N VAL A 84 5.06 10.50 8.76
CA VAL A 84 5.16 9.24 9.47
C VAL A 84 3.78 8.59 9.55
N VAL A 85 3.75 7.28 9.34
CA VAL A 85 2.57 6.45 9.50
C VAL A 85 2.91 5.31 10.45
N TYR A 86 2.28 5.30 11.62
CA TYR A 86 2.34 4.17 12.52
C TYR A 86 1.29 3.15 12.11
N ILE A 87 1.73 1.96 11.71
CA ILE A 87 0.85 0.85 11.34
C ILE A 87 0.38 0.14 12.61
N GLU A 88 -0.86 0.42 12.99
CA GLU A 88 -1.51 -0.18 14.17
C GLU A 88 -1.88 -1.64 13.89
N GLN A 89 -2.44 -1.91 12.69
CA GLN A 89 -2.90 -3.23 12.32
C GLN A 89 -2.63 -3.49 10.84
N GLN A 90 -2.31 -4.75 10.53
CA GLN A 90 -2.23 -5.23 9.16
C GLN A 90 -2.77 -6.65 9.04
N PHE A 91 -3.51 -6.93 7.98
CA PHE A 91 -4.09 -8.25 7.75
C PHE A 91 -4.27 -8.54 6.27
N ASN A 92 -4.15 -9.84 5.95
CA ASN A 92 -4.52 -10.39 4.65
C ASN A 92 -5.85 -11.13 4.81
N LYS A 93 -6.87 -10.65 4.07
CA LYS A 93 -8.26 -11.15 4.14
C LYS A 93 -8.38 -12.66 3.95
N ASN A 94 -7.50 -13.28 3.17
CA ASN A 94 -7.57 -14.71 2.81
C ASN A 94 -6.46 -15.56 3.43
N LYS A 95 -5.70 -15.05 4.41
CA LYS A 95 -4.56 -15.76 5.02
C LYS A 95 -4.90 -17.18 5.54
N LYS A 96 -6.15 -17.43 5.92
CA LYS A 96 -6.61 -18.76 6.38
C LYS A 96 -6.95 -19.73 5.25
N LEU A 97 -7.26 -19.19 4.06
CA LEU A 97 -7.71 -19.96 2.89
C LEU A 97 -6.56 -20.20 1.91
N THR A 98 -5.60 -19.29 1.84
CA THR A 98 -4.49 -19.31 0.88
C THR A 98 -3.15 -19.16 1.59
N LYS A 99 -2.12 -19.87 1.09
CA LYS A 99 -0.73 -19.69 1.54
C LYS A 99 -0.11 -18.40 1.00
N THR A 100 -0.64 -17.88 -0.10
CA THR A 100 -0.20 -16.65 -0.77
C THR A 100 -1.04 -15.45 -0.34
N MET A 101 -0.49 -14.25 -0.52
CA MET A 101 -1.17 -13.00 -0.23
C MET A 101 -2.03 -12.59 -1.43
N THR A 102 -3.35 -12.64 -1.28
CA THR A 102 -4.27 -12.15 -2.33
C THR A 102 -4.64 -10.69 -2.14
N ASN A 103 -4.58 -10.22 -0.90
CA ASN A 103 -4.91 -8.86 -0.50
C ASN A 103 -4.10 -8.50 0.74
N GLN A 104 -3.78 -7.22 0.90
CA GLN A 104 -3.20 -6.67 2.10
C GLN A 104 -3.95 -5.39 2.48
N THR A 105 -4.38 -5.34 3.74
CA THR A 105 -4.96 -4.15 4.36
C THR A 105 -4.05 -3.69 5.50
N MET A 106 -3.81 -2.38 5.56
CA MET A 106 -3.11 -1.69 6.64
C MET A 106 -4.02 -0.61 7.23
N LEU A 107 -4.08 -0.55 8.55
CA LEU A 107 -4.74 0.50 9.33
C LEU A 107 -3.66 1.20 10.15
N GLY A 108 -3.67 2.53 10.18
CA GLY A 108 -2.64 3.27 10.88
C GLY A 108 -2.97 4.72 11.18
N PHE A 109 -2.03 5.35 11.86
CA PHE A 109 -2.11 6.73 12.34
C PHE A 109 -1.03 7.57 11.67
N VAL A 110 -1.42 8.72 11.13
CA VAL A 110 -0.54 9.66 10.43
C VAL A 110 -0.07 10.73 11.40
N TYR A 111 1.22 11.01 11.35
CA TYR A 111 1.89 12.03 12.14
C TYR A 111 2.74 12.93 11.23
N GLN A 112 2.92 14.19 11.67
CA GLN A 112 3.96 15.07 11.18
C GLN A 112 5.04 15.18 12.26
N CYS A 113 6.19 14.58 12.00
CA CYS A 113 7.35 14.57 12.87
C CYS A 113 8.40 15.58 12.39
N LYS A 114 9.04 16.29 13.32
CA LYS A 114 10.11 17.24 13.01
C LYS A 114 11.42 16.52 12.63
N ASN A 115 11.74 15.42 13.32
CA ASN A 115 12.88 14.56 13.02
C ASN A 115 12.45 13.09 12.94
N LEU A 116 12.98 12.35 11.97
CA LEU A 116 12.64 10.94 11.75
C LEU A 116 13.24 10.01 12.82
N GLU A 117 14.36 10.38 13.44
CA GLU A 117 14.91 9.66 14.61
C GLU A 117 13.94 9.66 15.80
N GLN A 118 13.06 10.66 15.91
CA GLN A 118 12.04 10.73 16.97
C GLN A 118 10.83 9.83 16.69
N ALA A 119 10.65 9.42 15.42
CA ALA A 119 9.62 8.49 15.01
C ALA A 119 9.97 7.03 15.38
N GLN A 120 11.25 6.75 15.62
CA GLN A 120 11.71 5.45 16.06
C GLN A 120 11.87 5.49 17.58
N SER A 121 10.96 4.84 18.32
CA SER A 121 11.30 4.49 19.70
C SER A 121 12.52 3.57 19.61
N LYS A 122 13.65 3.96 20.24
CA LYS A 122 14.68 2.98 20.58
C LYS A 122 13.95 1.79 21.21
N ALA A 123 14.03 0.63 20.58
CA ALA A 123 14.02 -0.58 21.38
C ALA A 123 15.25 -0.42 22.28
N ASP A 124 15.02 -0.09 23.54
CA ASP A 124 16.10 -0.07 24.52
C ASP A 124 16.78 -1.44 24.51
N GLN A 125 18.12 -1.35 24.41
CA GLN A 125 19.17 -2.33 24.67
C GLN A 125 18.78 -3.76 25.03
#